data_AF-A0AA39NV04-F1
#
_entry.id   AF-A0AA39NV04-F1
#
_cell.length_a   1.000
_cell.length_b   1.000
_cell.length_c   1.000
_cell.angle_alpha   90.00
_cell.angle_beta   90.00
_cell.angle_gamma   90.00
#
_symmetry.space_group_name_H-M   'P 1'
#
loop_
_entity.id
_entity.type
_entity.pdbx_description
1 polymer ?
#
loop_
_entity_poly.entity_id
_entity_poly.type
_entity_poly.pdbx_seq_one_letter_code
_entity_poly.pdbx_strand_id
1 'polypeptide(L)'
;MEANKEEATILVLRQQSYRGTREVIPSVLGDNLCANLSVDDVLEKLNTMLGTSYGLASVISILDSYIAQNVNFGTAYAYLHPYWYNIPTIKQELSTREGNDSEMQQNSLIDGRITTEDVPPWRVWDLYANWVVPYWVVYKYLWGICHAWVDDKDC
;
A
#
# COMPACT_ATOMS: atom_id res chain seq x y z
N MET A 1 25.39 28.79 8.19
CA MET A 1 24.52 29.10 7.03
C MET A 1 24.17 27.76 6.43
N GLU A 2 23.04 27.20 6.85
CA GLU A 2 22.58 25.86 6.47
C GLU A 2 22.14 25.86 5.01
N ALA A 3 22.61 24.86 4.26
CA ALA A 3 22.22 24.65 2.88
C ALA A 3 20.76 24.21 2.85
N ASN A 4 19.91 25.04 2.24
CA ASN A 4 18.55 24.69 1.83
C ASN A 4 18.63 23.52 0.84
N LYS A 5 18.35 22.31 1.32
CA LYS A 5 18.20 21.14 0.47
C LYS A 5 16.81 21.24 -0.15
N GLU A 6 16.73 21.85 -1.33
CA GLU A 6 15.52 21.80 -2.16
C GLU A 6 15.11 20.33 -2.30
N GLU A 7 13.96 19.96 -1.73
CA GLU A 7 13.35 18.66 -1.98
C GLU A 7 13.04 18.58 -3.47
N ALA A 8 13.88 17.84 -4.21
CA ALA A 8 13.61 17.50 -5.58
C ALA A 8 12.26 16.77 -5.62
N THR A 9 11.23 17.48 -6.09
CA THR A 9 9.89 16.94 -6.23
C THR A 9 9.93 15.92 -7.37
N ILE A 10 10.11 14.64 -7.03
CA ILE A 10 10.01 13.57 -8.03
C ILE A 10 8.58 13.60 -8.58
N LEU A 11 8.45 14.02 -9.83
CA LEU A 11 7.16 14.13 -10.50
C LEU A 11 6.65 12.74 -10.85
N VAL A 12 5.72 12.19 -10.05
CA VAL A 12 4.99 10.97 -10.39
C VAL A 12 3.89 11.31 -11.41
N LEU A 13 4.29 11.52 -12.68
CA LEU A 13 3.44 12.03 -13.76
C LEU A 13 2.12 11.27 -13.92
N ARG A 14 2.12 9.94 -13.70
CA ARG A 14 0.91 9.11 -13.81
C ARG A 14 -0.10 9.41 -12.70
N GLN A 15 0.35 9.73 -11.50
CA GLN A 15 -0.51 10.14 -10.40
C GLN A 15 -1.16 11.51 -10.68
N GLN A 16 -0.39 12.47 -11.20
CA GLN A 16 -0.90 13.80 -11.56
C GLN A 16 -1.91 13.76 -12.72
N SER A 17 -1.79 12.78 -13.62
CA SER A 17 -2.74 12.57 -14.71
C SER A 17 -4.02 11.83 -14.31
N TYR A 18 -4.09 11.31 -13.07
CA TYR A 18 -5.24 10.54 -12.61
C TYR A 18 -6.49 11.45 -12.50
N ARG A 19 -7.52 11.13 -13.27
CA ARG A 19 -8.82 11.82 -13.29
C ARG A 19 -9.98 10.92 -12.83
N GLY A 20 -9.67 9.83 -12.14
CA GLY A 20 -10.71 8.93 -11.66
C GLY A 20 -11.45 9.48 -10.44
N THR A 21 -12.52 8.79 -10.06
CA THR A 21 -13.46 9.26 -9.03
C THR A 21 -12.99 9.03 -7.61
N ARG A 22 -11.99 8.18 -7.39
CA ARG A 22 -11.42 7.91 -6.06
C ARG A 22 -10.25 8.83 -5.80
N GLU A 23 -10.24 9.48 -4.65
CA GLU A 23 -9.14 10.34 -4.28
C GLU A 23 -7.84 9.53 -4.10
N VAL A 24 -6.74 10.12 -4.56
CA VAL A 24 -5.40 9.60 -4.28
C VAL A 24 -4.89 10.28 -3.02
N ILE A 25 -4.37 9.49 -2.08
CA ILE A 25 -3.77 10.00 -0.86
C ILE A 25 -2.64 10.99 -1.20
N PRO A 26 -2.69 12.22 -0.67
CA PRO A 26 -1.56 13.13 -0.72
C PRO A 26 -0.36 12.52 0.00
N SER A 27 0.86 12.61 -0.56
CA SER A 27 2.07 12.03 0.06
C SER A 27 2.23 12.44 1.51
N VAL A 28 2.08 13.75 1.81
CA VAL A 28 2.16 14.30 3.18
C VAL A 28 1.22 13.58 4.16
N LEU A 29 0.02 13.20 3.70
CA LEU A 29 -0.90 12.44 4.54
C LEU A 29 -0.47 10.98 4.64
N GLY A 30 -0.08 10.35 3.54
CA GLY A 30 0.40 8.98 3.51
C GLY A 30 1.63 8.75 4.39
N ASP A 31 2.51 9.74 4.50
CA ASP A 31 3.75 9.73 5.28
C ASP A 31 3.51 9.89 6.79
N ASN A 32 2.34 10.38 7.20
CA ASN A 32 2.02 10.53 8.61
C ASN A 32 1.85 9.17 9.29
N LEU A 33 2.52 8.98 10.43
CA LEU A 33 2.31 7.82 11.29
C LEU A 33 0.87 7.81 11.82
N CYS A 34 0.23 6.65 11.81
CA CYS A 34 -1.09 6.48 12.40
C CYS A 34 -1.10 6.84 13.89
N ALA A 35 0.01 6.63 14.61
CA ALA A 35 0.15 7.01 16.01
C ALA A 35 0.23 8.53 16.26
N ASN A 36 0.51 9.33 15.23
CA ASN A 36 0.48 10.80 15.31
C ASN A 36 -0.93 11.35 15.09
N LEU A 37 -1.88 10.51 14.69
CA LEU A 37 -3.29 10.82 14.49
C LEU A 37 -4.09 10.21 15.64
N SER A 38 -5.21 10.83 16.02
CA SER A 38 -6.17 10.12 16.89
C SER A 38 -6.85 9.00 16.10
N VAL A 39 -7.39 7.99 16.81
CA VAL A 39 -8.14 6.91 16.17
C VAL A 39 -9.36 7.44 15.40
N ASP A 40 -9.99 8.50 15.92
CA ASP A 40 -11.09 9.21 15.27
C ASP A 40 -10.62 9.91 13.99
N ASP A 41 -9.46 10.59 14.02
CA ASP A 41 -8.89 11.23 12.83
C ASP A 41 -8.57 10.23 11.72
N VAL A 42 -8.01 9.07 12.08
CA VAL A 42 -7.73 7.99 11.12
C VAL A 42 -9.03 7.49 10.49
N LEU A 43 -10.06 7.26 11.31
CA LEU A 43 -11.37 6.82 10.84
C LEU A 43 -12.06 7.85 9.94
N GLU A 44 -12.06 9.12 10.32
CA GLU A 44 -12.66 10.20 9.53
C GLU A 44 -12.03 10.27 8.14
N LYS A 45 -10.70 10.19 8.07
CA LYS A 45 -9.95 10.20 6.80
C LYS A 45 -10.27 8.98 5.94
N LEU A 46 -10.33 7.78 6.54
CA LEU A 46 -10.71 6.56 5.83
C LEU A 46 -12.14 6.64 5.29
N ASN A 47 -13.08 7.07 6.13
CA ASN A 47 -14.48 7.26 5.74
C ASN A 47 -14.62 8.26 4.59
N THR A 48 -13.90 9.38 4.65
CA THR A 48 -13.91 10.40 3.60
C THR A 48 -13.39 9.84 2.27
N MET A 49 -12.21 9.22 2.27
CA MET A 49 -11.59 8.70 1.04
C MET A 49 -12.31 7.51 0.43
N LEU A 50 -12.91 6.66 1.28
CA LEU A 50 -13.61 5.45 0.85
C LEU A 50 -15.11 5.67 0.63
N GLY A 51 -15.62 6.88 0.92
CA GLY A 51 -17.03 7.21 0.80
C GLY A 51 -17.92 6.41 1.76
N THR A 52 -17.43 6.13 2.97
CA THR A 52 -18.14 5.34 3.98
C THR A 52 -18.46 6.17 5.23
N SER A 53 -19.26 5.61 6.13
CA SER A 53 -19.65 6.26 7.38
C SER A 53 -19.62 5.28 8.56
N TYR A 54 -18.59 4.44 8.63
CA TYR A 54 -18.45 3.48 9.72
C TYR A 54 -18.22 4.20 11.05
N GLY A 55 -18.85 3.70 12.12
CA GLY A 55 -18.62 4.18 13.47
C GLY A 55 -17.39 3.52 14.10
N LEU A 56 -16.75 4.23 15.04
CA LEU A 56 -15.53 3.76 15.70
C LEU A 56 -15.67 2.37 16.30
N ALA A 57 -16.80 2.08 16.96
CA ALA A 57 -17.04 0.76 17.58
C ALA A 57 -16.93 -0.42 16.59
N SER A 58 -17.23 -0.22 15.30
CA SER A 58 -17.16 -1.26 14.29
C SER A 58 -15.72 -1.57 13.86
N VAL A 59 -14.81 -0.59 13.92
CA VAL A 59 -13.48 -0.65 13.32
C VAL A 59 -12.33 -0.48 14.31
N ILE A 60 -12.61 -0.11 15.57
CA ILE A 60 -11.60 0.22 16.58
C ILE A 60 -10.55 -0.88 16.73
N SER A 61 -10.97 -2.15 16.79
CA SER A 61 -10.03 -3.27 16.94
C SER A 61 -9.06 -3.40 15.77
N ILE A 62 -9.43 -2.92 14.58
CA ILE A 62 -8.60 -2.90 13.38
C ILE A 62 -7.65 -1.70 13.48
N LEU A 63 -8.18 -0.49 13.69
CA LEU A 63 -7.39 0.74 13.72
C LEU A 63 -6.35 0.73 14.84
N ASP A 64 -6.71 0.24 16.04
CA ASP A 64 -5.79 0.11 17.17
C ASP A 64 -4.56 -0.74 16.81
N SER A 65 -4.74 -1.80 16.01
CA SER A 65 -3.62 -2.64 15.60
C SER A 65 -2.62 -1.90 14.71
N TYR A 66 -3.08 -1.00 13.83
CA TYR A 66 -2.21 -0.21 12.96
C TYR A 66 -1.56 0.95 13.70
N ILE A 67 -2.28 1.56 14.65
CA ILE A 67 -1.75 2.58 15.55
C ILE A 67 -0.64 1.99 16.43
N ALA A 68 -0.89 0.83 17.04
CA ALA A 68 0.09 0.15 17.90
C ALA A 68 1.34 -0.32 17.14
N GLN A 69 1.18 -0.73 15.87
CA GLN A 69 2.30 -1.07 14.98
C GLN A 69 3.07 0.15 14.48
N ASN A 70 2.56 1.37 14.74
CA ASN A 70 3.17 2.63 14.30
C ASN A 70 3.46 2.66 12.79
N VAL A 71 2.53 2.13 11.98
CA VAL A 71 2.65 2.21 10.53
C VAL A 71 2.22 3.60 10.04
N ASN A 72 2.66 3.97 8.84
CA ASN A 72 2.17 5.18 8.19
C ASN A 72 0.76 4.99 7.62
N PHE A 73 0.06 6.11 7.44
CA PHE A 73 -1.33 6.12 6.98
C PHE A 73 -1.46 5.54 5.58
N GLY A 74 -0.48 5.78 4.69
CA GLY A 74 -0.49 5.22 3.33
C GLY A 74 -0.50 3.70 3.34
N THR A 75 0.32 3.07 4.18
CA THR A 75 0.36 1.61 4.35
C THR A 75 -0.95 1.09 4.94
N ALA A 76 -1.45 1.73 5.99
CA ALA A 76 -2.72 1.33 6.61
C ALA A 76 -3.88 1.42 5.59
N TYR A 77 -3.97 2.52 4.85
CA TYR A 77 -4.97 2.69 3.80
C TYR A 77 -4.84 1.62 2.71
N ALA A 78 -3.63 1.38 2.20
CA ALA A 78 -3.40 0.38 1.16
C ALA A 78 -3.90 -1.00 1.58
N TYR A 79 -3.67 -1.39 2.84
CA TYR A 79 -4.05 -2.69 3.38
C TYR A 79 -5.56 -2.78 3.59
N LEU A 80 -6.18 -1.69 4.05
CA LEU A 80 -7.59 -1.68 4.45
C LEU A 80 -8.54 -1.45 3.27
N HIS A 81 -8.19 -0.58 2.32
CA HIS A 81 -9.11 -0.15 1.26
C HIS A 81 -9.74 -1.28 0.44
N PRO A 82 -9.04 -2.39 0.11
CA PRO A 82 -9.62 -3.45 -0.70
C PRO A 82 -10.71 -4.22 0.05
N TYR A 83 -10.65 -4.25 1.38
CA TYR A 83 -11.52 -5.05 2.25
C TYR A 83 -12.45 -4.20 3.11
N TRP A 84 -12.38 -2.87 2.99
CA TRP A 84 -13.13 -1.93 3.82
C TRP A 84 -14.64 -2.15 3.77
N TYR A 85 -15.15 -2.75 2.70
CA TYR A 85 -16.57 -3.11 2.55
C TYR A 85 -17.02 -4.25 3.48
N ASN A 86 -16.10 -5.07 4.02
CA ASN A 86 -16.38 -6.23 4.87
C ASN A 86 -15.51 -6.22 6.14
N ILE A 87 -15.75 -5.23 7.00
CA ILE A 87 -15.03 -5.00 8.27
C ILE A 87 -14.80 -6.29 9.09
N PRO A 88 -15.79 -7.18 9.31
CA PRO A 88 -15.60 -8.38 10.13
C PRO A 88 -14.53 -9.35 9.61
N THR A 89 -14.27 -9.40 8.30
CA THR A 89 -13.35 -10.37 7.70
C THR A 89 -11.96 -9.80 7.42
N ILE A 90 -11.76 -8.48 7.51
CA ILE A 90 -10.50 -7.80 7.13
C ILE A 90 -9.28 -8.48 7.72
N LYS A 91 -9.25 -8.69 9.05
CA LYS A 91 -8.09 -9.29 9.73
C LYS A 91 -7.75 -10.67 9.19
N GLN A 92 -8.76 -11.52 8.99
CA GLN A 92 -8.58 -12.87 8.48
C GLN A 92 -8.06 -12.85 7.03
N GLU A 93 -8.68 -12.04 6.17
CA GLU A 93 -8.28 -11.91 4.75
C GLU A 93 -6.83 -11.46 4.60
N LEU A 94 -6.41 -10.45 5.38
CA LEU A 94 -5.02 -9.96 5.36
C LEU A 94 -4.04 -11.04 5.82
N SER A 95 -4.31 -11.71 6.95
CA SER A 95 -3.43 -12.77 7.46
C SER A 95 -3.33 -13.95 6.51
N THR A 96 -4.43 -14.37 5.88
CA THR A 96 -4.39 -15.47 4.90
C THR A 96 -3.56 -15.08 3.67
N ARG A 97 -3.71 -13.85 3.16
CA ARG A 97 -2.96 -13.40 1.98
C ARG A 97 -1.48 -13.22 2.25
N GLU A 98 -1.12 -12.63 3.38
CA GLU A 98 0.28 -12.48 3.81
C GLU A 98 0.95 -13.85 3.97
N GLY A 99 0.24 -14.83 4.55
CA GLY A 99 0.72 -16.20 4.68
C GLY A 99 0.94 -16.89 3.33
N ASN A 100 -0.05 -16.83 2.44
CA ASN A 100 0.03 -17.43 1.11
C ASN A 100 1.15 -16.81 0.27
N ASP A 101 1.32 -15.49 0.35
CA ASP A 101 2.41 -14.79 -0.34
C ASP A 101 3.76 -15.20 0.22
N SER A 102 3.91 -15.24 1.55
CA SER A 102 5.14 -15.71 2.21
C SER A 102 5.52 -17.13 1.80
N GLU A 103 4.55 -18.05 1.74
CA GLU A 103 4.75 -19.43 1.30
C GLU A 103 5.17 -19.48 -0.19
N MET A 104 4.50 -18.72 -1.05
CA MET A 104 4.86 -18.59 -2.45
C MET A 104 6.28 -18.04 -2.60
N GLN A 105 6.67 -17.02 -1.82
CA GLN A 105 8.03 -16.48 -1.89
C GLN A 105 9.06 -17.55 -1.54
N GLN A 106 8.84 -18.26 -0.43
CA GLN A 106 9.74 -19.32 0.03
C GLN A 106 9.86 -20.46 -0.99
N ASN A 107 8.75 -20.88 -1.60
CA ASN A 107 8.75 -21.97 -2.58
C ASN A 107 9.36 -21.58 -3.93
N SER A 108 9.32 -20.30 -4.29
CA SER A 108 9.89 -19.79 -5.55
C SER A 108 11.40 -19.59 -5.52
N LEU A 109 12.00 -19.59 -4.32
CA LEU A 109 13.42 -19.32 -4.09
C LEU A 109 14.19 -20.63 -3.85
N ILE A 110 15.07 -20.99 -4.79
CA ILE A 110 16.08 -22.03 -4.58
C ILE A 110 17.44 -21.35 -4.51
N ASP A 111 18.14 -21.51 -3.38
CA ASP A 111 19.45 -20.89 -3.11
C ASP A 111 19.46 -19.36 -3.37
N GLY A 112 18.39 -18.68 -2.95
CA GLY A 112 18.24 -17.23 -3.11
C GLY A 112 17.95 -16.77 -4.54
N ARG A 113 17.72 -17.68 -5.49
CA ARG A 113 17.34 -17.37 -6.87
C ARG A 113 15.89 -17.75 -7.12
N ILE A 114 15.19 -16.89 -7.84
CA ILE A 114 13.87 -17.20 -8.37
C ILE A 114 14.06 -18.27 -9.45
N THR A 115 13.52 -19.45 -9.23
CA THR A 115 13.64 -20.59 -10.16
C THR A 115 12.34 -20.94 -10.87
N THR A 116 11.24 -20.32 -10.47
CA THR A 116 9.94 -20.46 -11.12
C THR A 116 9.70 -19.29 -12.08
N GLU A 117 9.18 -19.57 -13.27
CA GLU A 117 8.93 -18.55 -14.29
C GLU A 117 7.75 -17.64 -13.91
N ASP A 118 6.76 -18.16 -13.16
CA ASP A 118 5.54 -17.45 -12.77
C ASP A 118 5.60 -16.88 -11.35
N VAL A 119 6.53 -15.95 -11.10
CA VAL A 119 6.58 -15.21 -9.82
C VAL A 119 6.02 -13.80 -10.01
N PRO A 120 4.93 -13.44 -9.30
CA PRO A 120 4.44 -12.07 -9.35
C PRO A 120 5.46 -11.12 -8.72
N PRO A 121 5.35 -9.80 -8.96
CA PRO A 121 6.20 -8.82 -8.27
C PRO A 121 6.14 -9.02 -6.75
N TRP A 122 7.23 -8.79 -6.03
CA TRP A 122 7.21 -8.80 -4.56
C TRP A 122 6.50 -7.59 -3.96
N ARG A 123 6.60 -6.46 -4.66
CA ARG A 123 6.05 -5.18 -4.26
C ARG A 123 5.45 -4.47 -5.45
N VAL A 124 4.42 -3.70 -5.18
CA VAL A 124 3.65 -2.95 -6.17
C VAL A 124 3.43 -1.54 -5.68
N TRP A 125 3.35 -0.59 -6.60
CA TRP A 125 2.93 0.77 -6.28
C TRP A 125 1.41 0.83 -6.25
N ASP A 126 0.83 1.03 -5.07
CA ASP A 126 -0.59 1.31 -4.94
C ASP A 126 -0.85 2.78 -5.31
N LEU A 127 -1.60 2.99 -6.39
CA LEU A 127 -1.88 4.32 -6.92
C LEU A 127 -2.71 5.17 -5.94
N TYR A 128 -3.64 4.57 -5.19
CA TYR A 128 -4.53 5.29 -4.30
C TYR A 128 -3.85 5.62 -2.97
N ALA A 129 -3.01 4.73 -2.48
CA ALA A 129 -2.20 4.97 -1.29
C ALA A 129 -0.97 5.83 -1.56
N ASN A 130 -0.57 5.92 -2.84
CA ASN A 130 0.68 6.49 -3.28
C ASN A 130 1.91 5.86 -2.58
N TRP A 131 1.86 4.53 -2.38
CA TRP A 131 2.85 3.80 -1.59
C TRP A 131 3.25 2.47 -2.22
N VAL A 132 4.49 2.06 -1.98
CA VAL A 132 4.98 0.74 -2.37
C VAL A 132 4.63 -0.26 -1.28
N VAL A 133 3.76 -1.23 -1.61
CA VAL A 133 3.25 -2.23 -0.68
C VAL A 133 3.59 -3.65 -1.13
N PRO A 134 3.58 -4.64 -0.21
CA PRO A 134 3.68 -6.05 -0.58
C PRO A 134 2.60 -6.45 -1.57
N TYR A 135 2.91 -7.38 -2.46
CA TYR A 135 2.00 -7.83 -3.52
C TYR A 135 0.68 -8.39 -3.00
N TRP A 136 0.71 -9.07 -1.86
CA TRP A 136 -0.47 -9.70 -1.25
C TRP A 136 -1.62 -8.74 -0.91
N VAL A 137 -1.31 -7.44 -0.78
CA VAL A 137 -2.28 -6.36 -0.56
C VAL A 137 -3.18 -6.14 -1.77
N VAL A 138 -2.70 -6.44 -2.98
CA VAL A 138 -3.45 -6.20 -4.20
C VAL A 138 -4.48 -7.31 -4.42
N TYR A 139 -5.73 -6.92 -4.63
CA TYR A 139 -6.80 -7.89 -4.89
C TYR A 139 -6.71 -8.53 -6.29
N LYS A 140 -6.08 -7.85 -7.25
CA LYS A 140 -5.92 -8.28 -8.64
C LYS A 140 -4.55 -8.90 -8.89
N TYR A 141 -4.54 -9.97 -9.69
CA TYR A 141 -3.30 -10.49 -10.28
C TYR A 141 -2.69 -9.44 -11.22
N LEU A 142 -1.51 -8.96 -10.86
CA LEU A 142 -0.72 -8.04 -11.68
C LEU A 142 0.51 -8.78 -12.18
N TRP A 143 0.71 -8.74 -13.50
CA TRP A 143 1.96 -9.18 -14.10
C TRP A 143 2.97 -8.04 -14.05
N GLY A 144 4.16 -8.31 -13.50
CA GLY A 144 5.26 -7.37 -13.53
C GLY A 144 5.77 -7.22 -14.96
N ILE A 145 5.85 -5.99 -15.46
CA ILE A 145 6.64 -5.69 -16.65
C ILE A 145 8.03 -5.31 -16.15
N CYS A 146 9.00 -6.21 -16.28
CA CYS A 146 10.39 -5.89 -16.04
C CYS A 146 10.94 -5.17 -17.27
N HIS A 147 11.21 -3.88 -17.16
CA HIS A 147 12.08 -3.19 -18.10
C HIS A 147 13.51 -3.21 -17.53
N ALA A 148 14.39 -3.97 -18.15
CA ALA A 148 15.81 -3.73 -18.00
C ALA A 148 16.12 -2.40 -18.70
N TRP A 149 16.70 -1.45 -17.97
CA TRP A 149 17.33 -0.29 -18.59
C TRP A 149 18.60 -0.79 -19.28
N VAL A 150 18.44 -1.23 -20.53
CA VAL A 150 19.56 -1.39 -21.46
C VAL A 150 19.68 -0.05 -22.19
N ASP A 151 20.86 0.54 -22.17
CA ASP A 151 21.14 1.74 -22.98
C ASP A 151 20.90 1.35 -24.46
N ASP A 152 20.27 2.21 -25.25
CA ASP A 152 19.93 1.92 -26.66
C ASP A 152 21.18 1.53 -27.49
N LYS A 153 22.37 1.84 -26.98
CA LYS A 153 23.68 1.53 -27.59
C LYS A 153 24.16 0.10 -27.36
N ASP A 154 23.54 -0.63 -26.44
CA ASP A 154 23.93 -2.00 -26.08
C ASP A 154 22.98 -3.06 -26.69
N CYS A 155 22.13 -2.67 -27.65
CA CYS A 155 21.28 -3.55 -28.46
C CYS A 155 21.86 -3.83 -29.86
#